data_AF-A0A3C1JRJ7-F1
#
_entry.id   AF-A0A3C1JRJ7-F1
#
_cell.length_a   1.000
_cell.length_b   1.000
_cell.length_c   1.000
_cell.angle_alpha   90.00
_cell.angle_beta   90.00
_cell.angle_gamma   90.00
#
_symmetry.space_group_name_H-M   'P 1'
#
loop_
_entity.id
_entity.type
_entity.pdbx_description
1 polymer ?
#
loop_
_entity_poly.entity_id
_entity_poly.type
_entity_poly.pdbx_seq_one_letter_code
_entity_poly.pdbx_strand_id
1 'polypeptide(L)'
;MSYPGAVNLLWQTEVLGYGRSSGRALPWRTLAPTIPIDPNHAADVSEMIVRVMPLVALSDEAGIDALLASLADADESAEGVHSQDRAAAVHTVTEGLRAWWHGDAHVAAKHLGEALPVLSRFTDYPGQFAVIEDTLIDAEWHSGARIHSERILRGRVGAYAMPRPRDQFWLGRILASTGRVTEGGDLLESARLRWVGADGNSPELRTLETVTASS
;
A
#
# COMPACT_ATOMS: atom_id res chain seq x y z
N MET A 1 -5.47 19.33 -5.97
CA MET A 1 -4.90 17.99 -5.67
C MET A 1 -4.39 17.44 -6.98
N SER A 2 -3.15 16.92 -7.03
CA SER A 2 -2.61 16.30 -8.25
C SER A 2 -3.25 14.93 -8.50
N TYR A 3 -3.19 14.41 -9.73
CA TYR A 3 -3.68 13.08 -10.05
C TYR A 3 -3.03 11.97 -9.18
N PRO A 4 -1.69 11.90 -9.04
CA PRO A 4 -1.05 10.97 -8.12
C PRO A 4 -1.49 11.12 -6.66
N GLY A 5 -1.70 12.36 -6.20
CA GLY A 5 -2.20 12.62 -4.85
C GLY A 5 -3.63 12.09 -4.63
N ALA A 6 -4.51 12.23 -5.62
CA ALA A 6 -5.88 11.74 -5.55
C ALA A 6 -5.94 10.20 -5.56
N VAL A 7 -5.18 9.55 -6.45
CA VAL A 7 -5.10 8.09 -6.51
C VAL A 7 -4.54 7.52 -5.21
N ASN A 8 -3.42 8.04 -4.73
CA ASN A 8 -2.80 7.57 -3.49
C ASN A 8 -3.75 7.75 -2.30
N LEU A 9 -4.49 8.85 -2.23
CA LEU A 9 -5.48 9.07 -1.18
C LEU A 9 -6.62 8.04 -1.24
N LEU A 10 -7.18 7.77 -2.43
CA LEU A 10 -8.23 6.75 -2.56
C LEU A 10 -7.71 5.36 -2.21
N TRP A 11 -6.52 5.00 -2.67
CA TRP A 11 -5.94 3.68 -2.36
C TRP A 11 -5.66 3.54 -0.88
N GLN A 12 -5.09 4.57 -0.25
CA GLN A 12 -4.88 4.59 1.19
C GLN A 12 -6.21 4.46 1.94
N THR A 13 -7.28 5.08 1.45
CA THR A 13 -8.64 4.96 2.02
C THR A 13 -9.15 3.50 1.96
N GLU A 14 -8.85 2.76 0.89
CA GLU A 14 -9.14 1.32 0.79
C GLU A 14 -8.34 0.51 1.82
N VAL A 15 -7.02 0.73 1.89
CA VAL A 15 -6.13 0.01 2.84
C VAL A 15 -6.49 0.34 4.29
N LEU A 16 -7.00 1.54 4.57
CA LEU A 16 -7.52 1.95 5.88
C LEU A 16 -8.90 1.35 6.20
N GLY A 17 -9.52 0.65 5.23
CA GLY A 17 -10.81 0.01 5.42
C GLY A 17 -12.01 0.97 5.42
N TYR A 18 -11.86 2.18 4.87
CA TYR A 18 -12.95 3.14 4.67
C TYR A 18 -13.54 3.10 3.25
N GLY A 19 -13.02 2.21 2.40
CA GLY A 19 -13.56 1.92 1.07
C GLY A 19 -14.41 0.65 1.08
N ARG A 20 -14.03 -0.32 0.23
CA ARG A 20 -14.79 -1.53 -0.08
C ARG A 20 -15.17 -2.36 1.15
N SER A 21 -14.27 -2.50 2.12
CA SER A 21 -14.54 -3.28 3.34
C SER A 21 -15.58 -2.64 4.26
N SER A 22 -15.83 -1.34 4.12
CA SER A 22 -16.91 -0.62 4.82
C SER A 22 -18.22 -0.53 4.01
N GLY A 23 -18.27 -1.14 2.83
CA GLY A 23 -19.41 -1.04 1.91
C GLY A 23 -19.50 0.31 1.18
N ARG A 24 -18.47 1.15 1.25
CA ARG A 24 -18.42 2.45 0.56
C ARG A 24 -17.77 2.29 -0.82
N ALA A 25 -18.45 2.78 -1.84
CA ALA A 25 -17.88 2.89 -3.18
C ALA A 25 -17.06 4.18 -3.30
N LEU A 26 -15.74 4.05 -3.48
CA LEU A 26 -14.86 5.18 -3.77
C LEU A 26 -14.95 5.56 -5.26
N PRO A 27 -14.66 6.82 -5.63
CA PRO A 27 -14.85 7.33 -6.99
C PRO A 27 -13.73 6.89 -7.96
N TRP A 28 -13.38 5.61 -7.99
CA TRP A 28 -12.32 5.06 -8.86
C TRP A 28 -12.55 5.37 -10.34
N ARG A 29 -13.80 5.36 -10.80
CA ARG A 29 -14.16 5.70 -12.19
C ARG A 29 -13.79 7.13 -12.59
N THR A 30 -13.74 8.07 -11.64
CA THR A 30 -13.34 9.45 -11.96
C THR A 30 -11.83 9.61 -12.06
N LEU A 31 -11.08 8.62 -11.59
CA LEU A 31 -9.61 8.56 -11.66
C LEU A 31 -9.12 7.49 -12.65
N ALA A 32 -10.03 6.75 -13.31
CA ALA A 32 -9.64 5.85 -14.37
C ALA A 32 -8.93 6.66 -15.46
N PRO A 33 -7.70 6.29 -15.86
CA PRO A 33 -6.99 7.05 -16.87
C PRO A 33 -7.76 6.95 -18.19
N THR A 34 -8.48 8.01 -18.56
CA THR A 34 -9.04 8.18 -19.90
C THR A 34 -7.99 8.67 -20.91
N ILE A 35 -6.79 8.98 -20.41
CA ILE A 35 -5.69 9.57 -21.16
C ILE A 35 -4.76 8.44 -21.59
N PRO A 36 -4.54 8.25 -22.90
CA PRO A 36 -3.53 7.33 -23.42
C PRO A 36 -2.18 7.54 -22.73
N ILE A 37 -1.47 6.47 -22.45
CA ILE A 37 -0.13 6.55 -21.89
C ILE A 37 0.76 7.15 -22.99
N ASP A 38 1.30 8.33 -22.73
CA ASP A 38 2.36 8.89 -23.56
C ASP A 38 3.57 7.96 -23.44
N PRO A 39 4.13 7.45 -24.56
CA PRO A 39 5.30 6.57 -24.54
C PRO A 39 6.48 7.14 -23.77
N ASN A 40 6.62 8.47 -23.69
CA ASN A 40 7.66 9.11 -22.87
C ASN A 40 7.39 8.99 -21.36
N HIS A 41 6.13 8.93 -20.97
CA HIS A 41 5.69 8.72 -19.58
C HIS A 41 5.65 7.23 -19.21
N ALA A 42 5.57 6.30 -20.18
CA ALA A 42 5.67 4.86 -19.94
C ALA A 42 6.99 4.46 -19.27
N ALA A 43 8.06 5.22 -19.48
CA ALA A 43 9.35 5.00 -18.83
C ALA A 43 9.40 5.45 -17.35
N ASP A 44 8.38 6.15 -16.85
CA ASP A 44 8.29 6.61 -15.46
C ASP A 44 7.55 5.58 -14.59
N VAL A 45 8.31 4.80 -13.82
CA VAL A 45 7.82 3.79 -12.86
C VAL A 45 6.78 4.36 -11.91
N SER A 46 6.97 5.58 -11.44
CA SER A 46 6.08 6.21 -10.48
C SER A 46 4.74 6.57 -11.11
N GLU A 47 4.73 7.12 -12.31
CA GLU A 47 3.48 7.38 -13.04
C GLU A 47 2.75 6.07 -13.39
N MET A 48 3.48 5.02 -13.79
CA MET A 48 2.89 3.72 -14.13
C MET A 48 2.17 3.08 -12.94
N ILE A 49 2.81 3.01 -11.77
CA ILE A 49 2.18 2.43 -10.56
C ILE A 49 0.93 3.21 -10.13
N VAL A 50 0.93 4.54 -10.24
CA VAL A 50 -0.26 5.35 -9.96
C VAL A 50 -1.39 5.04 -10.95
N ARG A 51 -1.08 4.77 -12.21
CA ARG A 51 -2.10 4.41 -13.22
C ARG A 51 -2.64 3.00 -13.06
N VAL A 52 -1.86 2.06 -12.54
CA VAL A 52 -2.31 0.69 -12.23
C VAL A 52 -3.45 0.71 -11.20
N MET A 53 -3.35 1.52 -10.15
CA MET A 53 -4.26 1.47 -9.00
C MET A 53 -5.75 1.64 -9.38
N PRO A 54 -6.19 2.67 -10.14
CA PRO A 54 -7.56 2.76 -10.60
C PRO A 54 -8.01 1.60 -11.49
N LEU A 55 -7.12 1.08 -12.34
CA LEU A 55 -7.44 -0.04 -13.23
C LEU A 55 -7.69 -1.32 -12.43
N VAL A 56 -6.84 -1.61 -11.44
CA VAL A 56 -7.04 -2.71 -10.48
C VAL A 56 -8.36 -2.53 -9.74
N ALA A 57 -8.63 -1.32 -9.24
CA ALA A 57 -9.84 -1.05 -8.48
C ALA A 57 -11.13 -1.23 -9.30
N LEU A 58 -11.03 -1.05 -10.61
CA LEU A 58 -12.14 -1.24 -11.56
C LEU A 58 -12.16 -2.64 -12.19
N SER A 59 -11.17 -3.49 -11.88
CA SER A 59 -10.94 -4.77 -12.55
C SER A 59 -10.87 -4.63 -14.08
N ASP A 60 -10.23 -3.55 -14.55
CA ASP A 60 -10.01 -3.26 -15.97
C ASP A 60 -8.75 -3.98 -16.47
N GLU A 61 -8.90 -5.29 -16.70
CA GLU A 61 -7.81 -6.16 -17.16
C GLU A 61 -7.21 -5.71 -18.51
N ALA A 62 -8.06 -5.26 -19.43
CA ALA A 62 -7.60 -4.75 -20.72
C ALA A 62 -6.75 -3.48 -20.57
N GLY A 63 -7.13 -2.59 -19.64
CA GLY A 63 -6.35 -1.40 -19.32
C GLY A 63 -5.02 -1.75 -18.65
N ILE A 64 -4.99 -2.74 -17.76
CA ILE A 64 -3.76 -3.23 -17.12
C ILE A 64 -2.82 -3.81 -18.19
N ASP A 65 -3.31 -4.69 -19.05
CA ASP A 65 -2.53 -5.32 -20.12
C ASP A 65 -1.94 -4.26 -21.06
N ALA A 66 -2.74 -3.27 -21.47
CA ALA A 66 -2.28 -2.17 -22.32
C ALA A 66 -1.20 -1.31 -21.64
N LEU A 67 -1.33 -1.06 -20.33
CA LEU A 67 -0.34 -0.33 -19.55
C LEU A 67 0.99 -1.09 -19.46
N LEU A 68 0.95 -2.38 -19.14
CA LEU A 68 2.13 -3.23 -19.05
C LEU A 68 2.82 -3.41 -20.41
N ALA A 69 2.05 -3.52 -21.50
CA ALA A 69 2.60 -3.57 -22.86
C ALA A 69 3.33 -2.27 -23.21
N SER A 70 2.75 -1.10 -22.90
CA SER A 70 3.40 0.20 -23.17
C SER A 70 4.72 0.38 -22.44
N LEU A 71 4.84 -0.19 -21.23
CA LEU A 71 6.07 -0.18 -20.45
C LEU A 71 7.13 -1.12 -21.05
N ALA A 72 6.73 -2.30 -21.50
CA ALA A 72 7.64 -3.22 -22.19
C ALA A 72 8.23 -2.59 -23.46
N ASP A 73 7.39 -1.97 -24.29
CA ASP A 73 7.83 -1.27 -25.52
C ASP A 73 8.79 -0.10 -25.21
N ALA A 74 8.52 0.65 -24.13
CA ALA A 74 9.36 1.75 -23.69
C ALA A 74 10.73 1.28 -23.14
N ASP A 75 10.77 0.15 -22.42
CA ASP A 75 12.01 -0.42 -21.91
C ASP A 75 12.86 -1.09 -23.01
N GLU A 76 12.24 -1.69 -24.03
CA GLU A 76 12.94 -2.15 -25.24
C GLU A 76 13.61 -0.99 -26.00
N SER A 77 12.96 0.17 -25.99
CA SER A 77 13.46 1.39 -26.64
C SER A 77 14.53 2.13 -25.82
N ALA A 78 14.67 1.81 -24.53
CA ALA A 78 15.62 2.46 -23.62
C ALA A 78 16.95 1.69 -23.57
N GLU A 79 18.03 2.29 -24.09
CA GLU A 79 19.38 1.75 -23.95
C GLU A 79 19.86 1.82 -22.48
N GLY A 80 19.85 0.69 -21.76
CA GLY A 80 20.48 0.61 -20.43
C GLY A 80 20.12 -0.62 -19.60
N VAL A 81 21.05 -1.05 -18.74
CA VAL A 81 20.90 -2.23 -17.85
C VAL A 81 19.74 -2.08 -16.84
N HIS A 82 19.31 -0.85 -16.55
CA HIS A 82 18.24 -0.57 -15.59
C HIS A 82 16.83 -0.56 -16.19
N SER A 83 16.66 -0.68 -17.51
CA SER A 83 15.33 -0.68 -18.13
C SER A 83 14.55 -1.93 -17.74
N GLN A 84 15.11 -3.13 -17.94
CA GLN A 84 14.46 -4.40 -17.61
C GLN A 84 14.03 -4.53 -16.13
N ASP A 85 14.80 -3.95 -15.20
CA ASP A 85 14.47 -3.94 -13.78
C ASP A 85 13.22 -3.09 -13.47
N ARG A 86 12.92 -2.06 -14.27
CA ARG A 86 11.76 -1.16 -14.10
C ARG A 86 10.46 -1.83 -14.54
N ALA A 87 10.40 -2.37 -15.76
CA ALA A 87 9.25 -3.18 -16.21
C ALA A 87 8.92 -4.30 -15.23
N ALA A 88 9.94 -5.06 -14.82
CA ALA A 88 9.76 -6.15 -13.86
C ALA A 88 9.22 -5.65 -12.51
N ALA A 89 9.70 -4.50 -12.01
CA ALA A 89 9.22 -3.90 -10.77
C ALA A 89 7.75 -3.47 -10.87
N VAL A 90 7.37 -2.72 -11.90
CA VAL A 90 5.97 -2.28 -12.10
C VAL A 90 5.04 -3.47 -12.27
N HIS A 91 5.46 -4.48 -13.04
CA HIS A 91 4.69 -5.71 -13.20
C HIS A 91 4.49 -6.43 -11.85
N THR A 92 5.56 -6.58 -11.07
CA THR A 92 5.49 -7.23 -9.75
C THR A 92 4.59 -6.45 -8.79
N VAL A 93 4.66 -5.11 -8.79
CA VAL A 93 3.72 -4.27 -8.01
C VAL A 93 2.29 -4.49 -8.47
N THR A 94 2.05 -4.51 -9.78
CA THR A 94 0.73 -4.70 -10.37
C THR A 94 0.09 -5.99 -9.89
N GLU A 95 0.82 -7.11 -9.96
CA GLU A 95 0.35 -8.41 -9.47
C GLU A 95 0.10 -8.39 -7.96
N GLY A 96 0.96 -7.73 -7.18
CA GLY A 96 0.76 -7.56 -5.75
C GLY A 96 -0.51 -6.77 -5.40
N LEU A 97 -0.77 -5.66 -6.11
CA LEU A 97 -1.97 -4.83 -5.93
C LEU A 97 -3.24 -5.57 -6.34
N ARG A 98 -3.20 -6.31 -7.46
CA ARG A 98 -4.31 -7.17 -7.92
C ARG A 98 -4.65 -8.24 -6.90
N ALA A 99 -3.65 -8.97 -6.42
CA ALA A 99 -3.83 -10.00 -5.42
C ALA A 99 -4.46 -9.43 -4.14
N TRP A 100 -3.97 -8.28 -3.66
CA TRP A 100 -4.53 -7.62 -2.48
C TRP A 100 -5.97 -7.17 -2.71
N TRP A 101 -6.27 -6.63 -3.88
CA TRP A 101 -7.61 -6.18 -4.25
C TRP A 101 -8.62 -7.34 -4.23
N HIS A 102 -8.22 -8.50 -4.75
CA HIS A 102 -9.03 -9.72 -4.80
C HIS A 102 -9.01 -10.55 -3.51
N GLY A 103 -8.26 -10.11 -2.49
CA GLY A 103 -8.24 -10.74 -1.16
C GLY A 103 -7.24 -11.89 -1.01
N ASP A 104 -6.34 -12.10 -1.98
CA ASP A 104 -5.23 -13.05 -1.86
C ASP A 104 -4.05 -12.38 -1.13
N ALA A 105 -4.14 -12.37 0.20
CA ALA A 105 -3.13 -11.76 1.06
C ALA A 105 -1.75 -12.42 0.93
N HIS A 106 -1.68 -13.72 0.60
CA HIS A 106 -0.40 -14.42 0.50
C HIS A 106 0.35 -14.04 -0.78
N VAL A 107 -0.35 -14.05 -1.91
CA VAL A 107 0.22 -13.63 -3.20
C VAL A 107 0.56 -12.14 -3.18
N ALA A 108 -0.29 -11.32 -2.57
CA ALA A 108 -0.02 -9.89 -2.37
C ALA A 108 1.26 -9.66 -1.57
N ALA A 109 1.40 -10.30 -0.40
CA ALA A 109 2.57 -10.12 0.47
C ALA A 109 3.86 -10.54 -0.24
N LYS A 110 3.84 -11.66 -0.98
CA LYS A 110 4.98 -12.12 -1.77
C LYS A 110 5.41 -11.08 -2.79
N HIS A 111 4.52 -10.68 -3.69
CA HIS A 111 4.86 -9.76 -4.78
C HIS A 111 5.26 -8.37 -4.28
N LEU A 112 4.51 -7.80 -3.34
CA LEU A 112 4.82 -6.46 -2.80
C LEU A 112 6.14 -6.47 -2.00
N GLY A 113 6.44 -7.56 -1.29
CA GLY A 113 7.70 -7.74 -0.58
C GLY A 113 8.90 -7.84 -1.51
N GLU A 114 8.76 -8.52 -2.65
CA GLU A 114 9.78 -8.61 -3.70
C GLU A 114 10.00 -7.26 -4.42
N ALA A 115 8.92 -6.50 -4.64
CA ALA A 115 8.98 -5.25 -5.41
C ALA A 115 9.60 -4.08 -4.63
N LEU A 116 9.31 -3.91 -3.33
CA LEU A 116 9.71 -2.71 -2.58
C LEU A 116 11.21 -2.38 -2.62
N PRO A 117 12.16 -3.34 -2.45
CA PRO A 117 13.59 -3.06 -2.52
C PRO A 117 14.07 -2.59 -3.90
N VAL A 118 13.33 -2.93 -4.95
CA VAL A 118 13.60 -2.52 -6.32
C VAL A 118 13.00 -1.14 -6.57
N LEU A 119 11.74 -0.92 -6.18
CA LEU A 119 11.05 0.36 -6.32
C LEU A 119 11.78 1.52 -5.63
N SER A 120 12.37 1.29 -4.47
CA SER A 120 13.09 2.33 -3.72
C SER A 120 14.29 2.92 -4.48
N ARG A 121 14.74 2.25 -5.56
CA ARG A 121 15.81 2.73 -6.44
C ARG A 121 15.31 3.62 -7.57
N PHE A 122 14.01 3.59 -7.86
CA PHE A 122 13.41 4.19 -9.06
C PHE A 122 12.34 5.24 -8.75
N THR A 123 11.83 5.31 -7.52
CA THR A 123 10.80 6.27 -7.15
C THR A 123 11.39 7.46 -6.40
N ASP A 124 11.22 8.65 -6.97
CA ASP A 124 11.46 9.94 -6.30
C ASP A 124 10.21 10.42 -5.54
N TYR A 125 9.16 9.60 -5.44
CA TYR A 125 7.87 9.97 -4.86
C TYR A 125 7.57 9.19 -3.56
N PRO A 126 7.99 9.73 -2.39
CA PRO A 126 7.82 9.06 -1.09
C PRO A 126 6.39 8.65 -0.77
N GLY A 127 5.39 9.41 -1.25
CA GLY A 127 3.98 9.13 -1.00
C GLY A 127 3.50 7.82 -1.62
N GLN A 128 4.00 7.47 -2.80
CA GLN A 128 3.64 6.23 -3.48
C GLN A 128 4.29 5.03 -2.83
N PHE A 129 5.59 5.15 -2.51
CA PHE A 129 6.31 4.12 -1.76
C PHE A 129 5.58 3.79 -0.45
N ALA A 130 5.13 4.82 0.28
CA ALA A 130 4.38 4.65 1.52
C ALA A 130 3.05 3.88 1.33
N VAL A 131 2.33 4.11 0.23
CA VAL A 131 1.06 3.43 -0.06
C VAL A 131 1.27 1.96 -0.41
N ILE A 132 2.29 1.64 -1.20
CA ILE A 132 2.67 0.24 -1.50
C ILE A 132 3.11 -0.48 -0.22
N GLU A 133 3.92 0.17 0.61
CA GLU A 133 4.39 -0.39 1.88
C GLU A 133 3.24 -0.57 2.89
N ASP A 134 2.27 0.36 2.96
CA ASP A 134 1.05 0.19 3.76
C ASP A 134 0.20 -0.99 3.28
N THR A 135 0.12 -1.21 1.96
CA THR A 135 -0.59 -2.35 1.35
C THR A 135 0.11 -3.67 1.70
N LEU A 136 1.45 -3.70 1.66
CA LEU A 136 2.22 -4.86 2.09
C LEU A 136 1.98 -5.18 3.57
N ILE A 137 1.98 -4.18 4.45
CA ILE A 137 1.75 -4.39 5.88
C ILE A 137 0.38 -5.04 6.12
N ASP A 138 -0.65 -4.57 5.42
CA ASP A 138 -1.99 -5.16 5.49
C ASP A 138 -2.02 -6.60 4.94
N ALA A 139 -1.35 -6.87 3.81
CA ALA A 139 -1.25 -8.22 3.24
C ALA A 139 -0.48 -9.19 4.14
N GLU A 140 0.64 -8.77 4.72
CA GLU A 140 1.44 -9.57 5.66
C GLU A 140 0.70 -9.85 6.97
N TRP A 141 -0.12 -8.90 7.44
CA TRP A 141 -0.99 -9.12 8.58
C TRP A 141 -1.97 -10.28 8.34
N HIS A 142 -2.66 -10.26 7.19
CA HIS A 142 -3.69 -11.22 6.83
C HIS A 142 -3.12 -12.57 6.38
N SER A 143 -1.93 -12.60 5.78
CA SER A 143 -1.24 -13.85 5.42
C SER A 143 -0.46 -14.49 6.58
N GLY A 144 -0.25 -13.76 7.68
CA GLY A 144 0.53 -14.21 8.84
C GLY A 144 2.05 -13.99 8.72
N ALA A 145 2.54 -13.46 7.59
CA ALA A 145 3.96 -13.20 7.33
C ALA A 145 4.49 -11.91 8.00
N ARG A 146 4.34 -11.78 9.33
CA ARG A 146 4.46 -10.49 10.05
C ARG A 146 5.89 -10.01 10.37
N ILE A 147 6.92 -10.82 10.16
CA ILE A 147 8.30 -10.49 10.54
C ILE A 147 8.79 -9.24 9.79
N HIS A 148 8.49 -9.16 8.50
CA HIS A 148 8.92 -8.06 7.66
C HIS A 148 8.19 -6.75 8.03
N SER A 149 6.87 -6.79 8.17
CA SER A 149 6.04 -5.70 8.68
C SER A 149 6.54 -5.18 10.02
N GLU A 150 6.89 -6.05 10.97
CA GLU A 150 7.43 -5.62 12.27
C GLU A 150 8.68 -4.75 12.08
N ARG A 151 9.62 -5.20 11.23
CA ARG A 151 10.86 -4.47 10.95
C ARG A 151 10.59 -3.09 10.33
N ILE A 152 9.70 -3.03 9.33
CA ILE A 152 9.29 -1.77 8.69
C ILE A 152 8.71 -0.81 9.73
N LEU A 153 7.74 -1.30 10.50
CA LEU A 153 7.01 -0.49 11.48
C LEU A 153 7.90 -0.03 12.63
N ARG A 154 8.83 -0.86 13.10
CA ARG A 154 9.84 -0.44 14.09
C ARG A 154 10.69 0.71 13.57
N GLY A 155 11.12 0.64 12.30
CA GLY A 155 11.86 1.73 11.66
C GLY A 155 11.05 3.03 11.62
N ARG A 156 9.79 2.96 11.15
CA ARG A 156 8.90 4.12 11.05
C ARG A 156 8.54 4.73 12.40
N VAL A 157 8.27 3.91 13.41
CA VAL A 157 7.97 4.35 14.78
C VAL A 157 9.22 4.95 15.45
N GLY A 158 10.40 4.39 15.22
CA GLY A 158 11.65 4.90 15.79
C GLY A 158 12.19 6.17 15.12
N ALA A 159 11.77 6.46 13.88
CA ALA A 159 12.31 7.58 13.10
C ALA A 159 11.85 8.97 13.54
N TYR A 160 10.73 9.07 14.27
CA TYR A 160 10.10 10.35 14.61
C TYR A 160 9.76 10.45 16.09
N ALA A 161 9.92 11.66 16.65
CA ALA A 161 9.51 11.95 18.02
C ALA A 161 7.99 11.77 18.23
N MET A 162 7.19 11.96 17.17
CA MET A 162 5.75 11.70 17.16
C MET A 162 5.39 10.77 15.99
N PRO A 163 5.39 9.44 16.19
CA PRO A 163 5.05 8.45 15.17
C PRO A 163 3.62 8.61 14.64
N ARG A 164 3.28 8.03 13.48
CA ARG A 164 1.89 8.01 13.03
C ARG A 164 1.09 7.04 13.92
N PRO A 165 -0.12 7.41 14.42
CA PRO A 165 -0.95 6.52 15.22
C PRO A 165 -1.18 5.15 14.58
N ARG A 166 -1.30 5.12 13.25
CA ARG A 166 -1.44 3.89 12.47
C ARG A 166 -0.23 2.96 12.55
N ASP A 167 0.99 3.49 12.49
CA ASP A 167 2.21 2.66 12.60
C ASP A 167 2.29 2.06 14.00
N GLN A 168 1.94 2.85 15.03
CA GLN A 168 1.86 2.37 16.42
C GLN A 168 0.81 1.28 16.57
N PHE A 169 -0.36 1.46 15.96
CA PHE A 169 -1.43 0.45 15.97
C PHE A 169 -1.01 -0.87 15.34
N TRP A 170 -0.48 -0.83 14.11
CA TRP A 170 -0.06 -2.06 13.42
C TRP A 170 1.09 -2.76 14.15
N LEU A 171 2.09 -1.99 14.62
CA LEU A 171 3.18 -2.56 15.41
C LEU A 171 2.65 -3.17 16.71
N GLY A 172 1.79 -2.45 17.41
CA GLY A 172 1.17 -2.91 18.65
C GLY A 172 0.42 -4.23 18.48
N ARG A 173 -0.37 -4.37 17.40
CA ARG A 173 -1.07 -5.62 17.05
C ARG A 173 -0.09 -6.76 16.77
N ILE A 174 0.96 -6.52 16.00
CA ILE A 174 1.96 -7.53 15.70
C ILE A 174 2.62 -8.02 16.99
N LEU A 175 3.09 -7.10 17.84
CA LEU A 175 3.78 -7.43 19.09
C LEU A 175 2.88 -8.15 20.10
N ALA A 176 1.63 -7.70 20.25
CA ALA A 176 0.66 -8.40 21.08
C ALA A 176 0.44 -9.84 20.57
N SER A 177 0.33 -10.02 19.25
CA SER A 177 0.12 -11.35 18.64
C SER A 177 1.34 -12.28 18.70
N THR A 178 2.55 -11.74 18.92
CA THR A 178 3.80 -12.50 19.00
C THR A 178 4.31 -12.67 20.44
N GLY A 179 3.47 -12.38 21.44
CA GLY A 179 3.77 -12.60 22.86
C GLY A 179 4.44 -11.42 23.58
N ARG A 180 4.69 -10.30 22.90
CA ARG A 180 5.19 -9.05 23.48
C ARG A 180 4.04 -8.15 23.91
N VAL A 181 3.17 -8.70 24.76
CA VAL A 181 1.85 -8.11 25.10
C VAL A 181 1.97 -6.72 25.72
N THR A 182 2.89 -6.50 26.68
CA THR A 182 3.03 -5.19 27.34
C THR A 182 3.44 -4.09 26.36
N GLU A 183 4.51 -4.31 25.59
CA GLU A 183 4.98 -3.35 24.59
C GLU A 183 3.94 -3.13 23.48
N GLY A 184 3.25 -4.19 23.07
CA GLY A 184 2.13 -4.09 22.15
C GLY A 184 1.01 -3.22 22.71
N GLY A 185 0.64 -3.44 23.97
CA GLY A 185 -0.38 -2.68 24.69
C GLY A 185 -0.06 -1.19 24.80
N ASP A 186 1.19 -0.83 25.15
CA ASP A 186 1.62 0.57 25.25
C ASP A 186 1.51 1.32 23.92
N LEU A 187 1.85 0.65 22.81
CA LEU A 187 1.70 1.21 21.47
C LEU A 187 0.23 1.34 21.05
N LEU A 188 -0.61 0.37 21.38
CA LEU A 188 -2.05 0.40 21.10
C LEU A 188 -2.74 1.53 21.88
N GLU A 189 -2.41 1.71 23.16
CA GLU A 189 -2.93 2.81 23.97
C GLU A 189 -2.47 4.17 23.44
N SER A 190 -1.19 4.30 23.07
CA SER A 190 -0.67 5.51 22.43
C SER A 190 -1.43 5.85 21.13
N ALA A 191 -1.73 4.84 20.30
CA ALA A 191 -2.52 5.02 19.08
C ALA A 191 -3.96 5.45 19.42
N ARG A 192 -4.59 4.77 20.39
CA ARG A 192 -5.97 5.04 20.83
C ARG A 192 -6.16 6.48 21.29
N LEU A 193 -5.30 6.96 22.19
CA LEU A 193 -5.38 8.33 22.72
C LEU A 193 -5.34 9.39 21.61
N ARG A 194 -4.57 9.14 20.55
CA ARG A 194 -4.45 10.06 19.41
C ARG A 194 -5.59 9.94 18.42
N TRP A 195 -6.16 8.75 18.22
CA TRP A 195 -7.33 8.58 17.37
C TRP A 195 -8.62 9.11 18.00
N VAL A 196 -8.82 8.93 19.30
CA VAL A 196 -9.97 9.52 20.01
C VAL A 196 -9.99 11.05 19.84
N GLY A 197 -8.82 11.69 19.80
CA GLY A 197 -8.70 13.12 19.54
C GLY A 197 -8.95 13.54 18.09
N ALA A 198 -9.01 12.61 17.13
CA ALA A 198 -9.11 12.89 15.70
C ALA A 198 -10.42 12.38 15.05
N ASP A 199 -10.80 11.12 15.27
CA ASP A 199 -12.05 10.50 14.79
C ASP A 199 -12.47 9.33 15.71
N GLY A 200 -13.52 9.58 16.49
CA GLY A 200 -14.11 8.63 17.45
C GLY A 200 -14.88 7.46 16.83
N ASN A 201 -15.04 7.39 15.50
CA ASN A 201 -15.75 6.29 14.82
C ASN A 201 -14.90 5.53 13.79
N SER A 202 -13.58 5.75 13.79
CA SER A 202 -12.65 5.08 12.90
C SER A 202 -12.73 3.53 13.01
N PRO A 203 -12.64 2.76 11.90
CA PRO A 203 -12.45 1.31 11.92
C PRO A 203 -11.28 0.88 12.81
N GLU A 204 -10.21 1.68 12.86
CA GLU A 204 -9.08 1.42 13.73
C GLU A 204 -9.44 1.56 15.22
N LEU A 205 -10.22 2.57 15.62
CA LEU A 205 -10.68 2.70 17.01
C LEU A 205 -11.63 1.56 17.40
N ARG A 206 -12.57 1.18 16.52
CA ARG A 206 -13.45 0.01 16.75
C ARG A 206 -12.66 -1.30 16.88
N THR A 207 -11.62 -1.45 16.05
CA THR A 207 -10.72 -2.62 16.13
C THR A 207 -9.92 -2.59 17.42
N LEU A 208 -9.39 -1.44 17.81
CA LEU A 208 -8.69 -1.24 19.09
C LEU A 208 -9.57 -1.64 20.26
N GLU A 209 -10.79 -1.11 20.34
CA GLU A 209 -11.75 -1.43 21.41
C GLU A 209 -11.98 -2.94 21.53
N THR A 210 -12.12 -3.63 20.39
CA THR A 210 -12.29 -5.09 20.35
C THR A 210 -11.06 -5.82 20.90
N VAL A 211 -9.87 -5.39 20.50
CA VAL A 211 -8.59 -5.99 20.94
C VAL A 211 -8.33 -5.73 22.42
N THR A 212 -8.56 -4.50 22.90
CA THR A 212 -8.35 -4.12 24.30
C THR A 212 -9.40 -4.69 25.24
N ALA A 213 -10.63 -4.92 24.78
CA ALA A 213 -11.68 -5.56 25.59
C ALA A 213 -11.49 -7.08 25.75
N SER A 214 -10.65 -7.69 24.91
CA SER A 214 -10.34 -9.13 24.91
C SER A 214 -9.04 -9.48 25.67
N SER A 215 -8.41 -8.47 26.30
CA SER A 215 -7.18 -8.57 27.12
C SER A 215 -7.54 -8.58 28.60
#